data_AF-A0A554VXE7-F1
#
_entry.id   AF-A0A554VXE7-F1
#
_cell.length_a   1.000
_cell.length_b   1.000
_cell.length_c   1.000
_cell.angle_alpha   90.00
_cell.angle_beta   90.00
_cell.angle_gamma   90.00
#
_symmetry.space_group_name_H-M   'P 1'
#
loop_
_entity.id
_entity.type
_entity.pdbx_description
1 polymer ?
#
loop_
_entity_poly.entity_id
_entity_poly.type
_entity_poly.pdbx_seq_one_letter_code
_entity_poly.pdbx_strand_id
1 'polypeptide(L)'
;MDRGPRRNAHRHRAGDRSTRGLLAGPDRNRPAPWRLRVETGLFLGTVLVRNLPAAQWCLLPNGHPVVRLAENTDLDVIALARARLETGAPDLRTVLPYAQSLTTTP
;
A
#
# COMPACT_ATOMS: atom_id res chain seq x y z
N MET A 1 -53.31 -6.00 39.00
CA MET A 1 -52.18 -5.08 38.76
C MET A 1 -50.94 -5.95 38.56
N ASP A 2 -50.62 -6.25 37.30
CA ASP A 2 -49.56 -7.17 36.89
C ASP A 2 -48.27 -6.39 36.59
N ARG A 3 -47.18 -6.72 37.27
CA ARG A 3 -45.85 -6.13 37.03
C ARG A 3 -45.11 -6.99 36.01
N GLY A 4 -45.26 -6.67 34.73
CA GLY A 4 -44.50 -7.29 33.65
C GLY A 4 -42.99 -7.06 33.79
N PRO A 5 -42.14 -8.07 33.52
CA PRO A 5 -40.71 -7.94 33.72
C PRO A 5 -40.06 -7.13 32.60
N ARG A 6 -39.41 -6.02 32.96
CA ARG A 6 -38.49 -5.27 32.10
C ARG A 6 -37.30 -6.16 31.75
N ARG A 7 -37.20 -6.64 30.51
CA ARG A 7 -35.94 -7.16 29.95
C ARG A 7 -35.30 -6.10 29.08
N ASN A 8 -34.38 -5.35 29.70
CA ASN A 8 -33.35 -4.59 28.99
C ASN A 8 -32.54 -5.56 28.12
N ALA A 9 -32.78 -5.54 26.82
CA ALA A 9 -31.92 -6.18 25.83
C ALA A 9 -31.02 -5.13 25.16
N HIS A 10 -30.28 -4.35 25.94
CA HIS A 10 -29.07 -3.69 25.45
C HIS A 10 -27.95 -4.71 25.39
N ARG A 11 -28.07 -5.67 24.46
CA ARG A 11 -26.96 -6.54 24.09
C ARG A 11 -26.07 -5.74 23.16
N HIS A 12 -25.03 -5.15 23.74
CA HIS A 12 -23.86 -4.63 23.05
C HIS A 12 -23.31 -5.69 22.07
N ARG A 13 -23.77 -5.66 20.81
CA ARG A 13 -23.03 -6.19 19.66
C ARG A 13 -22.26 -5.01 19.05
N ALA A 14 -21.20 -4.61 19.73
CA ALA A 14 -20.29 -3.55 19.26
C ALA A 14 -19.06 -4.13 18.53
N GLY A 15 -19.12 -5.37 18.03
CA GLY A 15 -17.97 -6.09 17.46
C GLY A 15 -18.05 -6.45 15.97
N ASP A 16 -19.14 -6.15 15.27
CA ASP A 16 -19.36 -6.60 13.88
C ASP A 16 -19.76 -5.46 12.92
N ARG A 17 -19.22 -4.26 13.19
CA ARG A 17 -19.39 -3.09 12.34
C ARG A 17 -18.01 -2.51 12.03
N SER A 18 -17.31 -2.85 10.95
CA SER A 18 -17.43 -3.92 9.97
C SER A 18 -16.03 -3.97 9.36
N THR A 19 -15.16 -4.92 9.73
CA THR A 19 -13.94 -5.20 8.95
C THR A 19 -14.30 -5.39 7.49
N ARG A 20 -15.48 -5.94 7.21
CA ARG A 20 -16.09 -6.03 5.87
C ARG A 20 -16.19 -4.70 5.12
N GLY A 21 -16.46 -3.59 5.80
CA GLY A 21 -16.50 -2.26 5.18
C GLY A 21 -15.11 -1.71 4.88
N LEU A 22 -14.14 -1.97 5.76
CA LEU A 22 -12.73 -1.66 5.53
C LEU A 22 -12.11 -2.52 4.41
N LEU A 23 -12.49 -3.80 4.35
CA LEU A 23 -12.00 -4.81 3.41
C LEU A 23 -12.75 -4.82 2.08
N ALA A 24 -13.90 -4.14 1.97
CA ALA A 24 -14.58 -3.93 0.70
C ALA A 24 -13.67 -3.26 -0.34
N GLY A 25 -12.58 -2.62 0.13
CA GLY A 25 -11.57 -2.00 -0.69
C GLY A 25 -12.05 -0.68 -1.28
N PRO A 26 -11.13 0.16 -1.77
CA PRO A 26 -11.51 1.36 -2.50
C PRO A 26 -12.17 0.99 -3.82
N ASP A 27 -13.09 1.83 -4.29
CA ASP A 27 -13.62 1.76 -5.65
C ASP A 27 -12.47 1.95 -6.65
N ARG A 28 -12.14 0.89 -7.40
CA ARG A 28 -11.07 0.88 -8.40
C ARG A 28 -11.47 1.53 -9.72
N ASN A 29 -12.75 1.83 -9.93
CA ASN A 29 -13.21 2.57 -11.11
C ASN A 29 -12.91 4.07 -11.01
N ARG A 30 -12.44 4.54 -9.85
CA ARG A 30 -11.96 5.90 -9.65
C ARG A 30 -10.44 5.90 -9.41
N PRO A 31 -9.70 6.89 -9.93
CA PRO A 31 -8.30 7.07 -9.58
C PRO A 31 -8.11 7.15 -8.06
N ALA A 32 -7.12 6.41 -7.54
CA ALA A 32 -6.82 6.42 -6.13
C ALA A 32 -6.46 7.85 -5.65
N PRO A 33 -6.91 8.28 -4.45
CA PRO A 33 -6.52 9.56 -3.88
C PRO A 33 -5.00 9.71 -3.86
N TRP A 34 -4.51 10.93 -4.10
CA TRP A 34 -3.07 11.19 -4.17
C TRP A 34 -2.33 10.72 -2.91
N ARG A 35 -2.91 10.93 -1.71
CA ARG A 35 -2.32 10.50 -0.43
C ARG A 35 -2.10 9.00 -0.39
N LEU A 36 -3.09 8.21 -0.84
CA LEU A 36 -3.00 6.76 -0.85
C LEU A 36 -1.90 6.28 -1.81
N ARG A 37 -1.73 6.94 -2.97
CA ARG A 37 -0.62 6.64 -3.89
C ARG A 37 0.74 6.91 -3.24
N VAL A 38 0.86 8.03 -2.51
CA VAL A 38 2.10 8.38 -1.79
C VAL A 38 2.41 7.38 -0.70
N GLU A 39 1.47 7.11 0.21
CA GLU A 39 1.66 6.14 1.30
C GLU A 39 2.00 4.74 0.78
N THR A 40 1.30 4.30 -0.27
CA THR A 40 1.57 3.02 -0.91
C THR A 40 2.97 3.00 -1.54
N GLY A 41 3.38 4.07 -2.24
CA GLY A 41 4.70 4.17 -2.83
C GLY A 41 5.82 4.14 -1.78
N LEU A 42 5.65 4.89 -0.69
CA LEU A 42 6.59 4.90 0.43
C LEU A 42 6.70 3.52 1.08
N PHE A 43 5.59 2.81 1.26
CA PHE A 43 5.61 1.43 1.74
C PHE A 43 6.36 0.50 0.77
N LEU A 44 6.04 0.56 -0.53
CA LEU A 44 6.71 -0.28 -1.54
C LEU A 44 8.21 -0.03 -1.56
N GLY A 45 8.65 1.23 -1.60
CA GLY A 45 10.07 1.55 -1.59
C GLY A 45 10.78 1.14 -0.29
N THR A 46 10.09 1.20 0.85
CA THR A 46 10.64 0.70 2.12
C THR A 46 10.86 -0.80 2.07
N VAL A 47 9.93 -1.55 1.48
CA VAL A 47 10.10 -3.00 1.26
C VAL A 47 11.27 -3.27 0.33
N LEU A 48 11.47 -2.49 -0.74
CA LEU A 48 12.60 -2.66 -1.65
C LEU A 48 13.93 -2.40 -0.96
N VAL A 49 14.11 -1.22 -0.35
CA VAL A 49 15.34 -0.85 0.37
C VAL A 49 15.68 -1.85 1.47
N ARG A 50 14.66 -2.40 2.16
CA ARG A 50 14.88 -3.38 3.22
C ARG A 50 15.32 -4.76 2.71
N ASN A 51 14.95 -5.14 1.49
CA ASN A 51 15.21 -6.49 0.96
C ASN A 51 16.30 -6.54 -0.10
N LEU A 52 16.68 -5.40 -0.68
CA LEU A 52 17.70 -5.30 -1.72
C LEU A 52 18.88 -4.49 -1.19
N PRO A 53 20.05 -5.11 -0.92
CA PRO A 53 21.20 -4.43 -0.31
C PRO A 53 21.71 -3.20 -1.08
N ALA A 54 21.60 -3.22 -2.40
CA ALA A 54 22.01 -2.11 -3.27
C ALA A 54 20.95 -0.99 -3.38
N ALA A 55 19.72 -1.24 -2.90
CA ALA A 55 18.63 -0.29 -3.03
C ALA A 55 18.72 0.80 -1.96
N GLN A 56 18.63 2.05 -2.39
CA GLN A 56 18.65 3.21 -1.51
C GLN A 56 17.57 4.23 -1.90
N TRP A 57 17.05 4.94 -0.90
CA TRP A 57 16.16 6.06 -1.14
C TRP A 57 16.91 7.22 -1.80
N CYS A 58 16.28 7.84 -2.79
CA CYS A 58 16.75 9.06 -3.41
C CYS A 58 15.57 10.03 -3.61
N LEU A 59 15.83 11.32 -3.48
CA LEU A 59 14.89 12.37 -3.85
C LEU A 59 15.44 13.06 -5.09
N LEU A 60 14.63 13.10 -6.14
CA LEU A 60 14.94 13.90 -7.32
C LEU A 60 14.86 15.40 -6.98
N PRO A 61 15.46 16.30 -7.78
CA PRO A 61 15.47 17.75 -7.49
C PRO A 61 14.07 18.37 -7.32
N ASN A 62 13.03 17.76 -7.88
CA ASN A 62 11.64 18.17 -7.73
C ASN A 62 10.96 17.63 -6.46
N GLY A 63 11.69 16.93 -5.59
CA GLY A 63 11.17 16.28 -4.38
C GLY A 63 10.49 14.93 -4.62
N HIS A 64 10.56 14.38 -5.84
CA HIS A 64 9.92 13.11 -6.16
C HIS A 64 10.73 11.93 -5.60
N PRO A 65 10.11 11.03 -4.81
CA PRO A 65 10.82 9.91 -4.21
C PRO A 65 11.01 8.77 -5.21
N VAL A 66 12.25 8.27 -5.28
CA VAL A 66 12.63 7.11 -6.07
C VAL A 66 13.48 6.16 -5.24
N VAL A 67 13.52 4.89 -5.64
CA VAL A 67 14.47 3.91 -5.10
C VAL A 67 15.55 3.68 -6.15
N ARG A 68 16.77 4.07 -5.85
CA ARG A 68 17.94 3.80 -6.69
C ARG A 68 18.37 2.36 -6.48
N LEU A 69 18.42 1.56 -7.54
CA LEU A 69 18.76 0.14 -7.52
C LEU A 69 20.22 -0.12 -7.96
N ALA A 70 20.71 0.70 -8.88
CA ALA A 70 22.08 0.69 -9.39
C ALA A 70 22.44 2.10 -9.90
N GLU A 71 23.66 2.29 -10.37
CA GLU A 71 24.03 3.55 -11.03
C GLU A 71 23.07 3.81 -12.22
N ASN A 72 22.50 5.01 -12.27
CA ASN A 72 21.54 5.44 -13.28
C ASN A 72 20.24 4.59 -13.37
N THR A 73 19.94 3.76 -12.36
CA THR A 73 18.72 2.95 -12.34
C THR A 73 17.87 3.33 -11.14
N ASP A 74 16.91 4.23 -11.38
CA ASP A 74 15.97 4.73 -10.38
C ASP A 74 14.56 4.19 -10.65
N LEU A 75 13.91 3.64 -9.62
CA LEU A 75 12.54 3.16 -9.67
C LEU A 75 11.59 4.18 -9.04
N ASP A 76 10.64 4.67 -9.83
CA ASP A 76 9.59 5.57 -9.38
C ASP A 76 8.53 4.81 -8.56
N VAL A 77 8.57 4.98 -7.24
CA VAL A 77 7.65 4.30 -6.33
C VAL A 77 6.23 4.83 -6.36
N ILE A 78 6.03 6.10 -6.78
CA ILE A 78 4.71 6.72 -6.89
C ILE A 78 4.01 6.23 -8.15
N ALA A 79 4.73 6.10 -9.27
CA ALA A 79 4.23 5.49 -10.49
C ALA A 79 3.87 4.01 -10.27
N LEU A 80 4.74 3.27 -9.56
CA LEU A 80 4.50 1.87 -9.20
C LEU A 80 3.24 1.71 -8.33
N ALA A 81 3.10 2.57 -7.32
CA ALA A 81 1.92 2.59 -6.46
C ALA A 81 0.64 2.94 -7.22
N ARG A 82 0.70 3.90 -8.13
CA ARG A 82 -0.43 4.25 -9.00
C ARG A 82 -0.88 3.03 -9.81
N ALA A 83 0.04 2.37 -10.52
CA ALA A 83 -0.25 1.18 -11.30
C ALA A 83 -0.89 0.08 -10.44
N ARG A 84 -0.31 -0.18 -9.26
CA ARG A 84 -0.82 -1.20 -8.33
C ARG A 84 -2.21 -0.88 -7.81
N LEU A 85 -2.50 0.37 -7.48
CA LEU A 85 -3.81 0.77 -6.96
C LEU A 85 -4.90 0.76 -8.05
N GLU A 86 -4.55 1.13 -9.28
CA GLU A 86 -5.48 1.16 -10.42
C GLU A 86 -5.77 -0.24 -10.96
N THR A 87 -4.75 -1.09 -11.10
CA THR A 87 -4.86 -2.37 -11.82
C THR A 87 -4.81 -3.60 -10.90
N GLY A 88 -4.36 -3.42 -9.64
CA GLY A 88 -4.01 -4.52 -8.75
C GLY A 88 -2.59 -5.07 -8.95
N ALA A 89 -1.86 -4.61 -9.97
CA ALA A 89 -0.53 -5.09 -10.34
C ALA A 89 0.45 -3.92 -10.64
N PRO A 90 1.77 -4.15 -10.54
CA PRO A 90 2.43 -5.36 -10.04
C PRO A 90 2.35 -5.47 -8.51
N ASP A 91 2.33 -6.70 -7.99
CA ASP A 91 2.39 -6.95 -6.54
C ASP A 91 3.85 -7.11 -6.06
N LEU A 92 4.07 -7.28 -4.75
CA LEU A 92 5.44 -7.44 -4.23
C LEU A 92 6.15 -8.69 -4.74
N ARG A 93 5.42 -9.77 -5.07
CA ARG A 93 6.00 -11.01 -5.59
C ARG A 93 6.54 -10.80 -7.00
N THR A 94 5.97 -9.87 -7.76
CA THR A 94 6.49 -9.44 -9.06
C THR A 94 7.59 -8.39 -8.92
N VAL A 95 7.37 -7.34 -8.12
CA VAL A 95 8.29 -6.20 -8.05
C VAL A 95 9.64 -6.59 -7.46
N LEU A 96 9.67 -7.38 -6.37
CA LEU A 96 10.94 -7.70 -5.69
C LEU A 96 11.93 -8.43 -6.61
N PRO A 97 11.58 -9.54 -7.28
CA PRO A 97 12.49 -10.21 -8.21
C PRO A 97 12.90 -9.34 -9.39
N TYR A 98 11.98 -8.53 -9.92
CA TYR A 98 12.28 -7.61 -11.02
C TYR A 98 13.31 -6.56 -10.58
N ALA A 99 13.07 -5.88 -9.45
CA ALA A 99 14.00 -4.90 -8.92
C ALA A 99 15.36 -5.53 -8.57
N GLN A 100 15.37 -6.75 -8.03
CA GLN A 100 16.60 -7.50 -7.77
C GLN A 100 17.41 -7.73 -9.06
N SER A 101 16.76 -8.11 -10.17
CA SER A 101 17.47 -8.30 -11.45
C SER A 101 18.13 -7.02 -11.97
N LEU A 102 17.67 -5.84 -11.53
CA LEU A 102 18.26 -4.55 -11.88
C LEU A 102 19.40 -4.14 -10.94
N THR A 103 19.52 -4.75 -9.76
CA THR A 103 20.63 -4.48 -8.83
C THR A 103 21.92 -5.20 -9.23
N THR A 104 21.81 -6.31 -9.96
CA THR A 104 22.95 -7.10 -10.41
C THR A 104 23.51 -6.52 -11.69
N THR A 105 24.29 -5.45 -11.57
CA THR A 105 25.27 -5.12 -12.61
C THR A 105 26.56 -5.88 -12.27
N PRO A 106 27.21 -6.60 -13.20
CA PRO A 106 28.52 -7.22 -12.94
C PRO A 106 29.59 -6.19 -12.57
#